data_AF-A0A0B4FBW4-F1
#
_entry.id   AF-A0A0B4FBW4-F1
#
_cell.length_a   1.000
_cell.length_b   1.000
_cell.length_c   1.000
_cell.angle_alpha   90.00
_cell.angle_beta   90.00
_cell.angle_gamma   90.00
#
_symmetry.space_group_name_H-M   'P 1'
#
loop_
_entity.id
_entity.type
_entity.pdbx_description
1 polymer ?
#
loop_
_entity_poly.entity_id
_entity_poly.type
_entity_poly.pdbx_seq_one_letter_code
_entity_poly.pdbx_strand_id
1 'polypeptide(L)'
;MAAQVLDSKAALRQRGTRASLPPEYAEGDYIELGGLSTPRTSTESLPAYDEAVSSQPSSAAATAGLRPTHTYQVESSGHPLLALPLAPRPSPIGVFAVQPDGSLGPLAYQSLRHARCSGDSVLVRADDPLALAPLCSTTYRFGPGRPPRIQLQGELARRGGGV
;
A
#
# COMPACT_ATOMS: atom_id res chain seq x y z
N MET A 1 -54.73 -28.35 5.48
CA MET A 1 -53.59 -29.13 5.99
C MET A 1 -52.81 -29.65 4.79
N ALA A 2 -51.47 -29.60 4.83
CA ALA A 2 -50.50 -29.97 3.79
C ALA A 2 -50.08 -28.84 2.80
N ALA A 3 -48.97 -28.16 3.14
CA ALA A 3 -48.11 -27.46 2.19
C ALA A 3 -46.77 -28.21 2.17
N GLN A 4 -46.35 -28.66 0.98
CA GLN A 4 -45.15 -29.46 0.78
C GLN A 4 -43.90 -28.57 0.84
N VAL A 5 -42.97 -28.97 1.72
CA VAL A 5 -41.60 -28.46 1.81
C VAL A 5 -40.78 -29.17 0.74
N LEU A 6 -40.28 -28.42 -0.24
CA LEU A 6 -39.25 -28.90 -1.17
C LEU A 6 -37.91 -28.32 -0.74
N ASP A 7 -37.24 -29.12 0.09
CA ASP A 7 -35.83 -29.01 0.43
C ASP A 7 -35.02 -29.41 -0.82
N SER A 8 -34.07 -28.59 -1.24
CA SER A 8 -33.19 -28.88 -2.37
C SER A 8 -31.75 -28.59 -1.98
N LYS A 9 -31.20 -29.52 -1.20
CA LYS A 9 -29.78 -29.66 -0.87
C LYS A 9 -29.06 -30.35 -2.03
N ALA A 10 -28.59 -29.57 -3.00
CA ALA A 10 -27.70 -30.08 -4.05
C ALA A 10 -26.25 -30.12 -3.55
N ALA A 11 -25.69 -31.31 -3.58
CA ALA A 11 -24.43 -31.69 -2.97
C ALA A 11 -23.21 -31.04 -3.65
N LEU A 12 -22.33 -30.51 -2.80
CA LEU A 12 -20.94 -30.16 -3.06
C LEU A 12 -20.19 -31.39 -3.60
N ARG A 13 -19.85 -31.38 -4.89
CA ARG A 13 -18.83 -32.27 -5.47
C ARG A 13 -17.68 -31.41 -5.98
N GLN A 14 -16.95 -30.78 -5.05
CA GLN A 14 -15.60 -30.32 -5.34
C GLN A 14 -14.69 -31.54 -5.39
N ARG A 15 -14.36 -31.94 -6.62
CA ARG A 15 -13.34 -32.92 -6.95
C ARG A 15 -12.01 -32.37 -6.43
N GLY A 16 -11.45 -33.01 -5.41
CA GLY A 16 -10.17 -32.62 -4.81
C GLY A 16 -9.08 -32.61 -5.87
N THR A 17 -8.62 -31.42 -6.24
CA THR A 17 -7.38 -31.26 -6.99
C THR A 17 -6.23 -31.51 -6.03
N ARG A 18 -5.64 -32.68 -6.20
CA ARG A 18 -4.40 -33.18 -5.62
C ARG A 18 -3.41 -32.03 -5.34
N ALA A 19 -3.03 -31.88 -4.07
CA ALA A 19 -1.91 -31.02 -3.69
C ALA A 19 -0.69 -31.38 -4.55
N SER A 20 -0.22 -30.45 -5.38
CA SER A 20 1.08 -30.62 -6.03
C SER A 20 2.13 -30.47 -4.95
N LEU A 21 2.80 -31.56 -4.62
CA LEU A 21 4.01 -31.53 -3.81
C LEU A 21 5.02 -30.56 -4.44
N PRO A 22 5.84 -29.86 -3.63
CA PRO A 22 6.97 -29.11 -4.16
C PRO A 22 7.86 -30.05 -5.01
N PRO A 23 8.57 -29.52 -6.02
CA PRO A 23 9.47 -30.33 -6.81
C PRO A 23 10.48 -31.03 -5.89
N GLU A 24 10.60 -32.33 -6.07
CA GLU A 24 11.65 -33.14 -5.47
C GLU A 24 12.97 -32.64 -6.06
N TYR A 25 13.79 -32.00 -5.22
CA TYR A 25 15.13 -31.59 -5.61
C TYR A 25 15.90 -32.87 -5.93
N ALA A 26 16.31 -33.04 -7.19
CA ALA A 26 17.21 -34.13 -7.55
C ALA A 26 18.50 -33.98 -6.71
N GLU A 27 18.80 -34.98 -5.88
CA GLU A 27 20.10 -35.17 -5.24
C GLU A 27 21.13 -35.47 -6.33
N GLY A 28 21.63 -34.42 -6.97
CA GLY A 28 22.48 -34.60 -8.16
C GLY A 28 22.89 -33.28 -8.77
N ASP A 29 23.50 -32.42 -7.96
CA ASP A 29 24.58 -31.48 -8.33
C ASP A 29 24.81 -30.55 -7.13
N TYR A 30 25.39 -31.12 -6.07
CA TYR A 30 25.99 -30.33 -5.02
C TYR A 30 27.26 -29.71 -5.62
N ILE A 31 27.28 -28.40 -5.82
CA ILE A 31 28.52 -27.71 -6.16
C ILE A 31 29.44 -27.83 -4.95
N GLU A 32 30.45 -28.70 -5.03
CA GLU A 32 31.53 -28.74 -4.06
C GLU A 32 32.19 -27.35 -4.02
N LEU A 33 32.09 -26.66 -2.88
CA LEU A 33 32.86 -25.45 -2.59
C LEU A 33 34.32 -25.85 -2.28
N GLY A 34 34.97 -26.47 -3.26
CA GLY A 34 36.38 -26.83 -3.22
C GLY A 34 37.25 -25.59 -3.28
N GLY A 35 37.53 -24.98 -2.13
CA GLY A 35 38.47 -23.86 -2.06
C GLY A 35 38.52 -23.02 -0.78
N LEU A 36 37.69 -23.28 0.25
CA LEU A 36 37.71 -22.47 1.48
C LEU A 36 38.55 -23.10 2.61
N SER A 37 39.69 -23.69 2.29
CA SER A 37 40.67 -24.13 3.29
C SER A 37 41.95 -23.30 3.18
N THR A 38 41.91 -22.08 3.71
CA THR A 38 43.06 -21.47 4.40
C THR A 38 42.56 -20.28 5.23
N PRO A 39 42.72 -20.27 6.57
CA PRO A 39 42.57 -19.05 7.33
C PRO A 39 43.79 -18.18 7.03
N ARG A 40 43.68 -17.34 5.99
CA ARG A 40 44.70 -16.33 5.71
C ARG A 40 44.55 -15.22 6.74
N THR A 41 45.24 -15.40 7.87
CA THR A 41 45.59 -14.31 8.77
C THR A 41 46.51 -13.38 8.01
N SER A 42 45.94 -12.35 7.42
CA SER A 42 46.67 -11.21 6.91
C SER A 42 45.84 -9.99 7.30
N THR A 43 46.41 -9.19 8.20
CA THR A 43 45.95 -7.86 8.60
C THR A 43 46.06 -6.92 7.41
N GLU A 44 45.26 -7.16 6.39
CA GLU A 44 45.04 -6.25 5.28
C GLU A 44 43.83 -5.40 5.69
N SER A 45 44.12 -4.13 5.98
CA SER A 45 43.13 -3.13 6.39
C SER A 45 41.90 -3.20 5.51
N LEU A 46 40.71 -3.15 6.14
CA LEU A 46 39.43 -3.03 5.45
C LEU A 46 39.54 -1.97 4.34
N PRO A 47 38.90 -2.17 3.18
CA PRO A 47 38.83 -1.12 2.18
C PRO A 47 38.28 0.14 2.84
N ALA A 48 38.97 1.26 2.63
CA ALA A 48 38.49 2.56 3.08
C ALA A 48 37.18 2.85 2.34
N TYR A 49 36.07 2.68 3.04
CA TYR A 49 34.80 3.21 2.60
C TYR A 49 34.92 4.74 2.68
N ASP A 50 34.71 5.44 1.57
CA ASP A 50 34.41 6.87 1.66
C ASP A 50 33.17 7.00 2.53
N GLU A 51 33.33 7.61 3.70
CA GLU A 51 32.22 8.13 4.48
C GLU A 51 31.53 9.15 3.56
N ALA A 52 30.47 8.72 2.87
CA ALA A 52 29.51 9.61 2.26
C ALA A 52 28.69 10.37 3.35
N VAL A 53 29.27 10.60 4.53
CA VAL A 53 28.95 11.75 5.35
C VAL A 53 29.73 12.91 4.74
N SER A 54 29.20 13.39 3.62
CA SER A 54 29.47 14.77 3.27
C SER A 54 28.87 15.60 4.41
N SER A 55 29.73 16.08 5.30
CA SER A 55 29.50 17.25 6.14
C SER A 55 29.43 18.51 5.26
N GLN A 56 28.79 18.42 4.09
CA GLN A 56 28.11 19.54 3.49
C GLN A 56 26.88 19.78 4.38
N PRO A 57 26.64 21.00 4.89
CA PRO A 57 25.26 21.37 5.11
C PRO A 57 24.57 21.02 3.80
N SER A 58 23.55 20.17 3.82
CA SER A 58 22.72 19.94 2.64
C SER A 58 22.35 21.31 2.14
N SER A 59 23.07 21.78 1.13
CA SER A 59 22.64 22.85 0.30
C SER A 59 21.48 22.21 -0.44
N ALA A 60 20.31 22.27 0.20
CA ALA A 60 19.17 22.86 -0.46
C ALA A 60 19.69 24.19 -1.02
N ALA A 61 20.41 24.08 -2.15
CA ALA A 61 20.84 25.19 -2.95
C ALA A 61 19.58 26.02 -3.07
N ALA A 62 19.71 27.30 -2.78
CA ALA A 62 18.65 28.25 -2.96
C ALA A 62 18.14 28.13 -4.40
N THR A 63 17.18 27.24 -4.63
CA THR A 63 16.23 27.37 -5.71
C THR A 63 15.45 28.59 -5.29
N ALA A 64 15.64 29.69 -6.00
CA ALA A 64 14.59 30.68 -6.13
C ALA A 64 13.37 30.03 -6.85
N GLY A 65 12.86 28.90 -6.35
CA GLY A 65 12.12 27.91 -7.13
C GLY A 65 11.39 26.91 -6.25
N LEU A 66 10.07 26.92 -6.39
CA LEU A 66 9.05 26.05 -5.80
C LEU A 66 9.08 25.94 -4.26
N ARG A 67 8.27 26.79 -3.61
CA ARG A 67 7.91 26.64 -2.20
C ARG A 67 6.63 25.79 -2.09
N PRO A 68 6.60 24.76 -1.22
CA PRO A 68 5.36 24.04 -0.96
C PRO A 68 4.33 25.02 -0.39
N THR A 69 3.18 25.14 -1.07
CA THR A 69 2.06 25.95 -0.61
C THR A 69 1.28 25.26 0.50
N HIS A 70 1.18 23.93 0.42
CA HIS A 70 0.47 23.10 1.37
C HIS A 70 1.27 21.82 1.63
N THR A 71 1.33 21.44 2.91
CA THR A 71 1.95 20.20 3.36
C THR A 71 0.89 19.39 4.10
N TYR A 72 0.85 18.09 3.84
CA TYR A 72 -0.11 17.18 4.43
C TYR A 72 0.58 15.92 4.95
N GLN A 73 0.08 15.40 6.07
CA GLN A 73 0.49 14.13 6.64
C GLN A 73 -0.65 13.13 6.48
N VAL A 74 -0.34 11.96 5.93
CA VAL A 74 -1.28 10.87 5.75
C VAL A 74 -1.06 9.85 6.85
N GLU A 75 -2.11 9.53 7.60
CA GLU A 75 -2.06 8.55 8.68
C GLU A 75 -2.97 7.36 8.34
N SER A 76 -2.34 6.19 8.21
CA SER A 76 -3.03 4.92 7.99
C SER A 76 -2.73 3.93 9.10
N SER A 77 -3.74 3.16 9.48
CA SER A 77 -3.53 1.97 10.30
C SER A 77 -2.63 0.98 9.55
N GLY A 78 -1.59 0.49 10.22
CA GLY A 78 -0.73 -0.55 9.68
C GLY A 78 -1.46 -1.88 9.52
N HIS A 79 -0.71 -2.90 9.07
CA HIS A 79 -1.25 -4.25 9.00
C HIS A 79 -1.27 -4.91 10.39
N PRO A 80 -2.39 -5.54 10.78
CA PRO A 80 -2.44 -6.27 12.04
C PRO A 80 -1.44 -7.43 12.01
N LEU A 81 -0.75 -7.68 13.13
CA LEU A 81 0.23 -8.76 13.27
C LEU A 81 -0.40 -10.16 13.18
N LEU A 82 -1.69 -10.26 13.52
CA LEU A 82 -2.46 -11.50 13.48
C LEU A 82 -3.66 -11.32 12.56
N ALA A 83 -3.81 -12.25 11.60
CA ALA A 83 -4.98 -12.32 10.74
C ALA A 83 -6.08 -13.11 11.45
N LEU A 84 -7.02 -12.41 12.09
CA LEU A 84 -8.23 -13.03 12.58
C LEU A 84 -9.11 -13.48 11.40
N PRO A 85 -9.89 -14.57 11.54
CA PRO A 85 -10.81 -15.03 10.49
C PRO A 85 -11.98 -14.05 10.25
N LEU A 86 -12.08 -12.99 11.07
CA LEU A 86 -13.03 -11.91 10.88
C LEU A 86 -12.38 -10.76 10.13
N ALA A 87 -13.05 -10.27 9.08
CA ALA A 87 -12.57 -9.11 8.35
C ALA A 87 -12.53 -7.87 9.26
N PRO A 88 -11.40 -7.16 9.35
CA PRO A 88 -11.35 -5.91 10.10
C PRO A 88 -12.27 -4.88 9.43
N ARG A 89 -12.88 -4.03 10.25
CA ARG A 89 -13.75 -2.95 9.80
C ARG A 89 -12.95 -2.01 8.88
N PRO A 90 -13.50 -1.53 7.76
CA PRO A 90 -12.82 -0.51 6.96
C PRO A 90 -12.66 0.77 7.80
N SER A 91 -11.43 1.09 8.17
CA SER A 91 -11.09 2.33 8.88
C SER A 91 -10.73 3.42 7.87
N PRO A 92 -11.33 4.63 7.98
CA PRO A 92 -10.89 5.80 7.22
C PRO A 92 -9.39 6.08 7.39
N ILE A 93 -8.75 6.57 6.33
CA ILE A 93 -7.36 7.07 6.37
C ILE A 93 -7.43 8.60 6.48
N GLY A 94 -6.83 9.15 7.52
CA GLY A 94 -6.84 10.60 7.78
C GLY A 94 -5.73 11.31 7.02
N VAL A 95 -6.02 12.52 6.52
CA VAL A 95 -5.04 13.41 5.92
C VAL A 95 -5.08 14.74 6.68
N PHE A 96 -4.03 15.03 7.42
CA PHE A 96 -3.91 16.19 8.29
C PHE A 96 -3.10 17.29 7.60
N ALA A 97 -3.51 18.54 7.77
CA ALA A 97 -2.67 19.67 7.37
C ALA A 97 -1.42 19.69 8.25
N VAL A 98 -0.27 20.02 7.68
CA VAL A 98 0.98 20.22 8.42
C VAL A 98 1.30 21.70 8.39
N GLN A 99 1.49 22.28 9.58
CA GLN A 99 1.82 23.68 9.73
C GLN A 99 3.28 23.96 9.32
N PRO A 100 3.65 25.23 9.03
CA PRO A 100 5.01 25.58 8.63
C PRO A 100 6.09 25.27 9.68
N ASP A 101 5.70 25.14 10.95
CA ASP A 101 6.56 24.72 12.06
C ASP A 101 6.76 23.19 12.13
N GLY A 102 6.09 22.43 11.25
CA GLY A 102 6.09 20.98 11.24
C GLY A 102 5.09 20.33 12.20
N SER A 103 4.31 21.13 12.94
CA SER A 103 3.29 20.60 13.82
C SER A 103 2.08 20.06 13.04
N LEU A 104 1.44 19.03 13.60
CA LEU A 104 0.22 18.47 13.03
C LEU A 104 -0.93 19.46 13.22
N GLY A 105 -1.53 19.88 12.12
CA GLY A 105 -2.73 20.70 12.08
C GLY A 105 -4.01 19.87 12.05
N PRO A 106 -5.15 20.51 11.73
CA PRO A 106 -6.45 19.83 11.70
C PRO A 106 -6.53 18.80 10.57
N LEU A 107 -7.46 17.87 10.73
CA LEU A 107 -7.86 16.94 9.67
C LEU A 107 -8.39 17.73 8.48
N ALA A 108 -7.75 17.59 7.32
CA ALA A 108 -8.12 18.29 6.09
C ALA A 108 -8.97 17.42 5.17
N TYR A 109 -8.60 16.15 5.03
CA TYR A 109 -9.29 15.19 4.18
C TYR A 109 -9.37 13.81 4.83
N GLN A 110 -10.29 12.99 4.33
CA GLN A 110 -10.39 11.58 4.68
C GLN A 110 -10.50 10.74 3.41
N SER A 111 -9.77 9.64 3.37
CA SER A 111 -9.99 8.60 2.37
C SER A 111 -10.89 7.51 2.96
N LEU A 112 -12.07 7.36 2.37
CA LEU A 112 -13.11 6.45 2.80
C LEU A 112 -13.12 5.21 1.91
N ARG A 113 -13.29 4.05 2.53
CA ARG A 113 -13.59 2.80 1.84
C ARG A 113 -14.96 2.32 2.28
N HIS A 114 -15.86 2.11 1.33
CA HIS A 114 -17.20 1.64 1.62
C HIS A 114 -17.20 0.21 2.17
N ALA A 115 -16.32 -0.66 1.65
CA ALA A 115 -16.16 -2.04 2.10
C ALA A 115 -14.71 -2.51 1.98
N ARG A 116 -14.34 -3.55 2.74
CA ARG A 116 -13.05 -4.24 2.55
C ARG A 116 -13.02 -4.90 1.17
N CYS A 117 -11.87 -4.85 0.51
CA CYS A 117 -11.67 -5.46 -0.82
C CYS A 117 -12.65 -4.95 -1.91
N SER A 118 -13.31 -3.81 -1.72
CA SER A 118 -14.13 -3.17 -2.76
C SER A 118 -13.33 -2.85 -4.02
N GLY A 119 -12.01 -2.72 -3.88
CA GLY A 119 -11.15 -2.22 -4.95
C GLY A 119 -11.28 -0.71 -5.15
N ASP A 120 -12.06 0.00 -4.32
CA ASP A 120 -12.31 1.43 -4.48
C ASP A 120 -12.11 2.20 -3.17
N SER A 121 -11.71 3.46 -3.29
CA SER A 121 -11.69 4.44 -2.21
C SER A 121 -12.10 5.82 -2.72
N VAL A 122 -12.65 6.65 -1.84
CA VAL A 122 -13.13 8.00 -2.17
C VAL A 122 -12.47 8.99 -1.23
N LEU A 123 -11.91 10.07 -1.77
CA LEU A 123 -11.35 11.17 -0.99
C LEU A 123 -12.42 12.24 -0.78
N VAL A 124 -12.63 12.61 0.48
CA VAL A 124 -13.60 13.63 0.90
C VAL A 124 -12.91 14.67 1.78
N ARG A 125 -13.54 15.84 1.93
CA ARG A 125 -13.11 16.83 2.91
C ARG A 125 -13.51 16.40 4.32
N ALA A 126 -12.78 16.89 5.33
CA ALA A 126 -13.04 16.52 6.72
C ALA A 126 -14.44 16.93 7.24
N ASP A 127 -15.06 17.94 6.64
CA ASP A 127 -16.41 18.42 6.93
C ASP A 127 -17.53 17.60 6.27
N ASP A 128 -17.19 16.65 5.39
CA ASP A 128 -18.13 15.76 4.70
C ASP A 128 -17.84 14.28 5.00
N PRO A 129 -18.10 13.81 6.24
CA PRO A 129 -17.84 12.42 6.62
C PRO A 129 -18.78 11.42 5.92
N LEU A 130 -19.88 11.90 5.34
CA LEU A 130 -20.86 11.07 4.63
C LEU A 130 -20.56 10.93 3.13
N ALA A 131 -19.49 11.58 2.63
CA ALA A 131 -19.10 11.56 1.23
C ALA A 131 -20.19 12.07 0.26
N LEU A 132 -20.94 13.09 0.66
CA LEU A 132 -21.96 13.72 -0.19
C LEU A 132 -21.33 14.48 -1.37
N ALA A 133 -20.13 15.02 -1.21
CA ALA A 133 -19.38 15.80 -2.19
C ALA A 133 -17.94 15.27 -2.33
N PRO A 134 -17.74 14.10 -2.95
CA PRO A 134 -16.41 13.52 -3.11
C PRO A 134 -15.51 14.38 -4.00
N LEU A 135 -14.22 14.44 -3.66
CA LEU A 135 -13.22 15.19 -4.43
C LEU A 135 -12.60 14.32 -5.53
N CYS A 136 -12.26 13.08 -5.19
CA CYS A 136 -11.76 12.11 -6.14
C CYS A 136 -12.12 10.68 -5.73
N SER A 137 -12.21 9.79 -6.72
CA SER A 137 -12.30 8.34 -6.50
C SER A 137 -11.05 7.66 -7.04
N THR A 138 -10.61 6.62 -6.34
CA THR A 138 -9.49 5.77 -6.74
C THR A 138 -9.97 4.33 -6.86
N THR A 139 -9.81 3.76 -8.05
CA THR A 139 -10.12 2.35 -8.34
C THR A 139 -8.84 1.55 -8.52
N TYR A 140 -8.58 0.66 -7.57
CA TYR A 140 -7.50 -0.30 -7.56
C TYR A 140 -7.83 -1.49 -8.46
N ARG A 141 -6.87 -1.90 -9.28
CA ARG A 141 -7.05 -2.99 -10.25
C ARG A 141 -6.23 -4.19 -9.81
N PHE A 142 -6.86 -5.35 -9.74
CA PHE A 142 -6.19 -6.58 -9.37
C PHE A 142 -5.31 -7.10 -10.52
N GLY A 143 -4.09 -7.52 -10.20
CA GLY A 143 -3.12 -8.12 -11.13
C GLY A 143 -1.82 -7.30 -11.26
N PRO A 144 -0.71 -7.95 -11.65
CA PRO A 144 0.59 -7.31 -11.78
C PRO A 144 0.56 -6.19 -12.83
N GLY A 145 1.27 -5.10 -12.56
CA GLY A 145 1.42 -3.98 -13.49
C GLY A 145 0.15 -3.18 -13.78
N ARG A 146 -0.89 -3.29 -12.95
CA ARG A 146 -2.15 -2.57 -13.14
C ARG A 146 -2.24 -1.38 -12.17
N PRO A 147 -1.89 -0.15 -12.61
CA PRO A 147 -1.96 1.01 -11.74
C PRO A 147 -3.41 1.33 -11.36
N PRO A 148 -3.62 1.96 -10.20
CA PRO A 148 -4.94 2.46 -9.82
C PRO A 148 -5.39 3.56 -10.79
N ARG A 149 -6.70 3.65 -11.03
CA ARG A 149 -7.31 4.75 -11.79
C ARG A 149 -7.84 5.80 -10.83
N ILE A 150 -7.43 7.05 -11.00
CA ILE A 150 -7.91 8.17 -10.21
C ILE A 150 -8.86 9.00 -11.08
N GLN A 151 -10.03 9.34 -10.56
CA GLN A 151 -11.00 10.21 -11.20
C GLN A 151 -11.31 11.38 -10.29
N LEU A 152 -11.16 12.59 -10.81
CA LEU A 152 -11.65 13.79 -10.13
C LEU A 152 -13.17 13.83 -10.21
N GLN A 153 -13.81 14.31 -9.15
CA GLN A 153 -15.26 14.34 -9.01
C GLN A 153 -15.75 15.79 -8.88
N GLY A 154 -17.04 16.00 -9.12
CA GLY A 154 -17.70 17.30 -8.93
C GLY A 154 -17.13 18.43 -9.80
N GLU A 155 -16.98 19.61 -9.20
CA GLU A 155 -16.48 20.82 -9.88
C GLU A 155 -15.05 20.65 -10.42
N LEU A 156 -14.21 19.87 -9.73
CA LEU A 156 -12.83 19.61 -10.14
C LEU A 156 -12.76 18.86 -11.48
N ALA A 157 -13.72 17.99 -11.77
CA ALA A 157 -13.82 17.30 -13.05
C ALA A 157 -14.12 18.27 -14.21
N ARG A 158 -14.93 19.31 -13.96
CA ARG A 158 -15.35 20.27 -14.99
C ARG A 158 -14.24 21.25 -15.37
N ARG A 159 -13.34 21.58 -14.43
CA ARG A 159 -12.26 22.54 -14.66
C ARG A 159 -11.13 22.01 -15.54
N GLY A 160 -11.03 20.69 -15.73
CA GLY A 160 -10.00 20.04 -16.57
C GLY A 160 -10.38 19.80 -18.03
N GLY A 161 -11.61 20.13 -18.44
CA GLY A 161 -12.15 19.86 -19.78
C GLY A 161 -12.21 21.04 -20.74
N GLY A 162 -11.61 22.18 -20.39
CA GLY A 162 -11.57 23.39 -21.23
C GLY A 162 -10.15 23.67 -21.71
N VAL A 163 -9.76 23.05 -22.82
CA VAL A 163 -8.70 23.52 -23.72
C VAL A 163 -9.18 23.33 -25.15
#